data_AF-A0A1E5KWN1-F1
#
_entry.id   AF-A0A1E5KWN1-F1
#
_cell.length_a   1.000
_cell.length_b   1.000
_cell.length_c   1.000
_cell.angle_alpha   90.00
_cell.angle_beta   90.00
_cell.angle_gamma   90.00
#
_symmetry.space_group_name_H-M   'P 1'
#
loop_
_entity.id
_entity.type
_entity.pdbx_description
1 polymer ?
#
loop_
_entity_poly.entity_id
_entity_poly.type
_entity_poly.pdbx_seq_one_letter_code
_entity_poly.pdbx_strand_id
1 'polypeptide(L)'
;MERLIRMTEKAKWTALLFCDLLLFLLALNINNYFLYFIVILLSLWIYKEGNPIIFKEYEERKKQKLVEYQKIKDSASSTVKSK
;
A
#
# COMPACT_ATOMS: atom_id res chain seq x y z
N MET A 1 15.35 18.80 -9.51
CA MET A 1 14.17 19.33 -8.81
C MET A 1 13.13 18.24 -8.52
N GLU A 2 12.59 17.56 -9.54
CA GLU A 2 11.50 16.55 -9.34
C GLU A 2 11.83 15.37 -8.40
N ARG A 3 13.08 14.90 -8.34
CA ARG A 3 13.46 13.81 -7.41
C ARG A 3 13.35 14.22 -5.94
N LEU A 4 13.66 15.48 -5.61
CA LEU A 4 13.62 15.98 -4.23
C LEU A 4 12.17 16.08 -3.73
N ILE A 5 11.27 16.53 -4.61
CA ILE A 5 9.83 16.63 -4.34
C ILE A 5 9.24 15.23 -4.06
N ARG A 6 9.62 14.22 -4.85
CA ARG A 6 9.17 12.83 -4.61
C ARG A 6 9.69 12.24 -3.31
N MET A 7 10.91 12.58 -2.90
CA MET A 7 11.51 12.14 -1.63
C MET A 7 10.79 12.76 -0.43
N THR A 8 10.52 14.07 -0.47
CA THR A 8 9.77 14.75 0.58
C THR A 8 8.33 14.27 0.66
N GLU A 9 7.72 13.93 -0.48
CA GLU A 9 6.36 13.41 -0.52
C GLU A 9 6.29 11.98 0.06
N LYS A 10 7.22 11.09 -0.29
CA LYS A 10 7.35 9.78 0.38
C LYS A 10 7.55 9.95 1.89
N ALA A 11 8.44 10.85 2.32
CA ALA A 11 8.70 11.11 3.73
C ALA A 11 7.45 11.62 4.46
N LYS A 12 6.65 12.50 3.83
CA LYS A 12 5.37 12.99 4.38
C LYS A 12 4.41 11.85 4.66
N TRP A 13 4.22 10.94 3.70
CA TRP A 13 3.31 9.80 3.86
C TRP A 13 3.82 8.79 4.88
N THR A 14 5.13 8.52 4.92
CA THR A 14 5.74 7.68 5.95
C THR A 14 5.58 8.29 7.35
N ALA A 15 5.75 9.60 7.49
CA ALA A 15 5.51 10.29 8.75
C ALA A 15 4.02 10.25 9.16
N LEU A 16 3.10 10.34 8.20
CA LEU A 16 1.66 10.19 8.46
C LEU A 16 1.31 8.79 8.97
N LEU A 17 1.87 7.73 8.36
CA LEU A 17 1.73 6.35 8.85
C LEU A 17 2.28 6.20 10.28
N PHE A 18 3.43 6.81 10.56
CA PHE A 18 4.00 6.75 11.90
C PHE A 18 3.13 7.49 12.92
N CYS A 19 2.54 8.63 12.52
CA CYS A 19 1.61 9.38 13.34
C CYS A 19 0.31 8.59 13.60
N ASP A 20 -0.22 7.91 12.57
CA ASP A 20 -1.39 7.01 12.69
C ASP A 20 -1.12 5.89 13.72
N LEU A 21 0.08 5.31 13.70
CA LEU A 21 0.50 4.31 14.68
C LEU A 21 0.53 4.88 16.11
N LEU A 22 1.08 6.07 16.31
CA LEU A 22 1.09 6.72 17.63
C LEU A 22 -0.33 7.03 18.10
N LEU A 23 -1.20 7.47 17.20
CA LEU A 23 -2.60 7.77 17.51
C LEU A 23 -3.36 6.50 17.90
N PHE A 24 -3.07 5.37 17.26
CA PHE A 24 -3.59 4.05 17.65
C PHE A 24 -3.14 3.64 19.06
N LEU A 25 -1.87 3.85 19.40
CA LEU A 25 -1.36 3.58 20.76
C LEU A 25 -2.03 4.48 21.81
N LEU A 26 -2.28 5.74 21.46
CA LEU A 26 -2.99 6.67 22.33
C LEU A 26 -4.46 6.27 22.52
N ALA A 27 -5.13 5.83 21.45
CA ALA A 27 -6.48 5.27 21.52
C ALA A 27 -6.55 4.04 22.44
N LEU A 28 -5.54 3.16 22.37
CA LEU A 28 -5.37 2.02 23.28
C LEU A 28 -5.25 2.43 24.73
N ASN A 29 -4.46 3.45 25.02
CA ASN A 29 -4.28 3.93 26.38
C ASN A 29 -5.58 4.49 26.98
N ILE A 30 -6.34 5.26 26.20
CA ILE A 30 -7.58 5.93 26.64
C ILE A 30 -8.79 4.96 26.63
N ASN A 31 -8.68 3.80 25.95
CA ASN A 31 -9.78 2.84 25.76
C ASN A 31 -11.02 3.46 25.07
N ASN A 32 -10.80 4.43 24.19
CA ASN A 32 -11.90 5.16 23.55
C ASN A 32 -12.25 4.55 22.18
N TYR A 33 -13.40 3.87 22.12
CA TYR A 33 -13.98 3.26 20.91
C TYR A 33 -14.16 4.24 19.74
N PHE A 34 -14.50 5.51 20.02
CA PHE A 34 -14.65 6.51 18.97
C PHE A 34 -13.32 6.89 18.33
N LEU A 35 -12.24 6.95 19.12
CA LEU A 35 -10.91 7.27 18.63
C LEU A 35 -10.39 6.17 17.71
N TYR A 36 -10.67 4.91 18.02
CA TYR A 36 -10.34 3.79 17.12
C TYR A 36 -11.01 3.90 15.77
N PHE A 37 -12.28 4.31 15.72
CA PHE A 37 -12.99 4.50 14.46
C PHE A 37 -12.31 5.58 13.59
N ILE A 38 -11.88 6.68 14.20
CA ILE A 38 -11.13 7.74 13.52
C ILE A 38 -9.79 7.21 13.00
N VAL A 39 -9.03 6.48 13.82
CA VAL A 39 -7.75 5.88 13.42
C VAL A 39 -7.94 4.93 12.24
N ILE A 40 -8.97 4.07 12.26
CA ILE A 40 -9.26 3.16 11.15
C ILE A 40 -9.54 3.93 9.86
N LEU A 41 -10.36 4.99 9.92
CA LEU A 41 -10.65 5.83 8.75
C LEU A 41 -9.38 6.53 8.22
N LEU A 42 -8.55 7.04 9.13
CA LEU A 42 -7.28 7.69 8.78
C LEU A 42 -6.34 6.69 8.11
N SER A 43 -6.21 5.49 8.66
CA SER A 43 -5.39 4.41 8.13
C SER A 43 -5.87 3.95 6.74
N LEU A 44 -7.18 3.85 6.52
CA LEU A 44 -7.75 3.54 5.20
C LEU A 44 -7.43 4.63 4.16
N TRP A 45 -7.50 5.89 4.58
CA TRP A 45 -7.18 7.02 3.70
C TRP A 45 -5.69 7.05 3.36
N ILE A 46 -4.81 6.82 4.34
CA ILE A 46 -3.36 6.69 4.12
C ILE A 46 -3.04 5.48 3.25
N TYR A 47 -3.75 4.37 3.41
CA TYR A 47 -3.59 3.20 2.56
C TYR A 47 -3.96 3.51 1.11
N LYS A 48 -5.04 4.26 0.88
CA LYS A 48 -5.48 4.59 -0.47
C LYS A 48 -4.49 5.52 -1.19
N GLU A 49 -4.04 6.59 -0.54
CA GLU A 49 -3.22 7.62 -1.20
C GLU A 49 -1.73 7.54 -0.89
N GLY A 50 -1.34 7.13 0.31
CA GLY A 50 0.05 7.00 0.71
C GLY A 50 0.73 5.72 0.19
N ASN A 51 0.01 4.59 0.14
CA ASN A 51 0.56 3.32 -0.33
C ASN A 51 1.14 3.39 -1.76
N PRO A 52 0.44 3.93 -2.78
CA PRO A 52 1.01 4.05 -4.13
C PRO A 52 2.21 4.99 -4.20
N ILE A 53 2.38 5.91 -3.24
CA ILE A 53 3.49 6.87 -3.20
C ILE A 53 4.70 6.25 -2.48
N ILE A 54 4.49 5.61 -1.33
CA ILE A 54 5.54 4.95 -0.55
C ILE A 54 6.05 3.71 -1.28
N PHE A 55 5.14 2.87 -1.78
CA PHE A 55 5.43 1.54 -2.31
C PHE A 55 5.37 1.46 -3.84
N LYS A 56 5.45 2.59 -4.56
CA LYS A 56 5.41 2.63 -6.04
C LYS A 56 6.32 1.58 -6.70
N GLU A 57 7.57 1.48 -6.24
CA GLU A 57 8.57 0.52 -6.73
C GLU A 57 8.25 -0.94 -6.40
N TYR A 58 7.55 -1.18 -5.29
CA TYR A 58 7.16 -2.53 -4.88
C TYR A 58 5.93 -3.00 -5.67
N GLU A 59 4.94 -2.11 -5.86
CA GLU A 59 3.76 -2.31 -6.70
C GLU A 59 4.12 -2.63 -8.15
N GLU A 60 5.08 -1.90 -8.74
CA GLU A 60 5.58 -2.15 -10.09
C GLU A 60 6.18 -3.56 -10.22
N ARG A 61 6.98 -4.00 -9.24
CA ARG A 61 7.52 -5.38 -9.21
C ARG A 61 6.43 -6.43 -9.08
N LYS A 62 5.38 -6.16 -8.30
CA LYS A 62 4.24 -7.07 -8.12
C LYS A 62 3.41 -7.20 -9.40
N LYS A 63 3.17 -6.09 -10.12
CA LYS A 63 2.46 -6.10 -11.41
C LYS A 63 3.24 -6.87 -12.48
N GLN A 64 4.56 -6.73 -12.53
CA GLN A 64 5.40 -7.48 -13.47
C GLN A 64 5.28 -9.00 -13.25
N LYS A 65 5.30 -9.44 -11.98
CA LYS A 65 5.11 -10.86 -11.65
C LYS A 65 3.72 -11.36 -12.05
N LEU A 66 2.66 -10.57 -11.82
CA LEU A 66 1.31 -10.96 -12.23
C LEU A 66 1.19 -11.18 -13.75
N VAL A 67 1.79 -10.29 -14.55
CA VAL A 67 1.82 -10.42 -16.02
C VAL A 67 2.59 -11.67 -16.45
N GLU A 68 3.70 -11.99 -15.76
CA GLU A 68 4.48 -13.20 -16.03
C GLU A 68 3.69 -14.48 -15.72
N TYR A 69 3.03 -14.54 -14.56
CA TYR A 69 2.15 -15.66 -14.20
C TYR A 69 0.99 -15.84 -15.18
N GLN A 70 0.42 -14.73 -15.66
CA GLN A 70 -0.68 -14.77 -16.61
C GLN A 70 -0.24 -15.31 -17.98
N LYS A 71 0.94 -14.89 -18.47
CA LYS A 71 1.56 -15.46 -19.68
C LYS A 71 1.83 -16.97 -19.55
N ILE A 72 2.34 -17.41 -18.40
CA ILE A 72 2.60 -18.85 -18.17
C ILE A 72 1.29 -19.64 -18.16
N LYS A 73 0.24 -19.12 -17.53
CA LYS A 73 -1.09 -19.75 -17.49
C LYS A 73 -1.73 -19.86 -18.88
N ASP A 74 -1.65 -18.79 -19.68
CA ASP A 74 -2.18 -18.79 -21.04
C ASP A 74 -1.43 -19.81 -21.93
N SER A 75 -0.10 -19.89 -21.79
CA SER A 75 0.76 -20.83 -22.52
C SER A 75 0.54 -22.30 -22.11
N ALA A 76 0.27 -22.54 -20.82
CA ALA A 76 -0.10 -23.86 -20.33
C ALA A 76 -1.49 -24.29 -20.83
N SER A 77 -2.45 -23.35 -20.87
CA SER A 77 -3.82 -23.64 -21.31
C SER A 77 -3.93 -23.92 -22.82
N SER A 78 -3.11 -23.27 -23.65
CA SER A 78 -3.08 -23.53 -25.09
C SER A 78 -2.43 -24.87 -25.44
N THR A 79 -1.45 -25.32 -24.65
CA THR A 79 -0.79 -26.62 -24.82
C THR A 79 -1.68 -27.79 -24.36
N VAL A 80 -2.49 -27.59 -23.30
CA VAL A 80 -3.45 -28.62 -22.83
C VAL A 80 -4.66 -28.75 -23.77
N LYS A 81 -5.03 -27.69 -24.49
CA LYS A 81 -6.17 -27.70 -25.43
C LYS A 81 -5.85 -28.34 -26.79
N SER A 82 -4.58 -28.60 -27.11
CA SER A 82 -4.16 -29.19 -28.40
C SER A 82 -3.87 -30.70 -28.34
N LYS A 83 -4.33 -31.40 -27.30
CA LYS A 83 -4.23 -32.86 -27.15
C LYS A 83 -5.62 -33.45 -26.96
#